data_AF-A0A3G1DH39-F1
#
_entry.id   AF-A0A3G1DH39-F1
#
_cell.length_a   1.000
_cell.length_b   1.000
_cell.length_c   1.000
_cell.angle_alpha   90.00
_cell.angle_beta   90.00
_cell.angle_gamma   90.00
#
_symmetry.space_group_name_H-M   'P 1'
#
loop_
_entity.id
_entity.type
_entity.pdbx_description
1 polymer ?
#
loop_
_entity_poly.entity_id
_entity_poly.type
_entity_poly.pdbx_seq_one_letter_code
_entity_poly.pdbx_strand_id
1 'polypeptide(L)'
;MTSTGISSDKRLSTRDLVHLYARELLDAGREVRQADIRECIYANHDIKASPNLVYEEIKKFWSEIGPVLSARLRRPGVPDAVCEKLDEIWDVALRAATDSHAVERKALEAEAAAAVVAARVAQENERTASASLEAQRRELAGLMADKERLTDQLDQVSADVRQLQAELAELNAKLVSSSQSHNEEIKRLQEVHHGAIERAQEMHRGELERLQEQLKAANTATETAQAKAETARVAAEQHLEKTENHLMMETARVRDDERAKTERVSKELQQSLTLIDQLRIQRSKATDEAAEMRGRLEATQQGLRALEAQNKELRELNTTLQTALLEGLRDAKAGSLAADE
;
A
#
# COMPACT_ATOMS: atom_id res chain seq x y z
N MET A 1 -65.49 -121.13 6.90
CA MET A 1 -66.37 -121.18 8.09
C MET A 1 -67.70 -120.59 7.72
N THR A 2 -68.60 -121.42 7.22
CA THR A 2 -69.95 -121.01 6.81
C THR A 2 -70.84 -121.03 8.04
N SER A 3 -71.16 -119.85 8.58
CA SER A 3 -72.18 -119.70 9.60
C SER A 3 -73.53 -120.07 8.98
N THR A 4 -74.00 -121.28 9.24
CA THR A 4 -75.41 -121.63 9.05
C THR A 4 -76.21 -120.80 10.05
N GLY A 5 -76.73 -119.68 9.57
CA GLY A 5 -77.65 -118.83 10.32
C GLY A 5 -78.90 -119.62 10.70
N ILE A 6 -78.91 -120.15 11.92
CA ILE A 6 -80.14 -120.59 12.58
C ILE A 6 -80.42 -119.57 13.67
N SER A 7 -81.45 -118.78 13.40
CA SER A 7 -82.04 -117.77 14.28
C SER A 7 -82.35 -118.37 15.66
N SER A 8 -81.83 -117.73 16.70
CA SER A 8 -81.83 -118.18 18.10
C SER A 8 -83.21 -118.25 18.79
N ASP A 9 -84.31 -118.05 18.05
CA ASP A 9 -85.67 -117.95 18.59
C ASP A 9 -86.65 -119.06 18.15
N LYS A 10 -86.17 -120.13 17.49
CA LYS A 10 -86.94 -121.38 17.37
C LYS A 10 -86.27 -122.45 18.21
N ARG A 11 -86.93 -122.88 19.29
CA ARG A 11 -86.53 -124.09 20.04
C ARG A 11 -86.58 -125.27 19.05
N LEU A 12 -85.43 -125.64 18.51
CA LEU A 12 -85.29 -126.77 17.59
C LEU A 12 -85.86 -128.03 18.27
N SER A 13 -86.65 -128.80 17.53
CA SER A 13 -87.12 -130.09 18.04
C SER A 13 -85.91 -130.99 18.26
N THR A 14 -86.02 -131.95 19.19
CA THR A 14 -84.97 -132.95 19.41
C THR A 14 -84.61 -133.70 18.12
N ARG A 15 -85.56 -133.82 17.17
CA ARG A 15 -85.30 -134.37 15.82
C ARG A 15 -84.37 -133.47 15.00
N ASP A 16 -84.64 -132.17 14.96
CA ASP A 16 -83.85 -131.21 14.20
C ASP A 16 -82.43 -131.09 14.77
N LEU A 17 -82.30 -131.18 16.10
CA LEU A 17 -81.00 -131.22 16.77
C LEU A 17 -80.17 -132.45 16.37
N VAL A 18 -80.80 -133.63 16.23
CA VAL A 18 -80.08 -134.84 15.76
C VAL A 18 -79.53 -134.65 14.35
N HIS A 19 -80.32 -134.09 13.43
CA HIS A 19 -79.85 -133.80 12.07
C HIS A 19 -78.76 -132.73 12.04
N LEU A 20 -78.87 -131.71 12.88
CA LEU A 20 -77.86 -130.65 13.00
C LEU A 20 -76.52 -131.20 13.48
N TYR A 21 -76.50 -131.92 14.60
CA TYR A 21 -75.26 -132.52 15.12
C TYR A 21 -74.72 -133.63 14.21
N ALA A 22 -75.59 -134.36 13.49
CA ALA A 22 -75.14 -135.30 12.47
C ALA A 22 -74.43 -134.61 11.29
N ARG A 23 -74.89 -133.43 10.86
CA ARG A 23 -74.18 -132.62 9.84
C ARG A 23 -72.86 -132.10 10.36
N GLU A 24 -72.83 -131.57 11.58
CA GLU A 24 -71.59 -131.05 12.18
C GLU A 24 -70.53 -132.14 12.32
N LEU A 25 -70.91 -133.35 12.75
CA LEU A 25 -69.99 -134.49 12.81
C LEU A 25 -69.48 -134.88 11.42
N LEU A 26 -70.35 -134.88 10.40
CA LEU A 26 -69.97 -135.19 9.02
C LEU A 26 -69.03 -134.13 8.43
N ASP A 27 -69.30 -132.84 8.63
CA ASP A 27 -68.48 -131.74 8.14
C ASP A 27 -67.11 -131.69 8.83
N ALA A 28 -67.04 -132.15 10.08
CA ALA A 28 -65.79 -132.35 10.82
C ALA A 28 -65.05 -133.66 10.44
N GLY A 29 -65.62 -134.49 9.56
CA GLY A 29 -65.03 -135.76 9.12
C GLY A 29 -65.06 -136.88 10.18
N ARG A 30 -65.98 -136.81 11.16
CA ARG A 30 -66.15 -137.82 12.22
C ARG A 30 -67.32 -138.76 11.90
N GLU A 31 -67.27 -139.98 12.43
CA GLU A 31 -68.38 -140.94 12.32
C GLU A 31 -69.61 -140.44 13.07
N VAL A 32 -70.79 -140.47 12.41
CA VAL A 32 -72.07 -140.07 13.02
C VAL A 32 -72.56 -141.19 13.95
N ARG A 33 -72.11 -141.18 15.21
CA ARG A 33 -72.51 -142.15 16.23
C ARG A 33 -73.66 -141.63 17.09
N GLN A 34 -74.55 -142.55 17.48
CA GLN A 34 -75.71 -142.24 18.32
C GLN A 34 -75.32 -141.73 19.71
N ALA A 35 -74.24 -142.25 20.30
CA ALA A 35 -73.74 -141.82 21.61
C ALA A 35 -73.29 -140.35 21.57
N ASP A 36 -72.45 -140.02 20.59
CA ASP A 36 -71.87 -138.68 20.43
C ASP A 36 -72.94 -137.61 20.21
N ILE A 37 -73.95 -137.88 19.38
CA ILE A 37 -75.08 -136.95 19.18
C ILE A 37 -75.88 -136.76 20.48
N ARG A 38 -76.10 -137.82 21.25
CA ARG A 38 -76.82 -137.72 22.52
C ARG A 38 -76.04 -136.94 23.56
N GLU A 39 -74.72 -137.12 23.61
CA GLU A 39 -73.83 -136.34 24.46
C GLU A 39 -73.81 -134.87 24.06
N CYS A 40 -73.73 -134.55 22.76
CA CYS A 40 -73.79 -133.18 22.26
C CYS A 40 -75.14 -132.49 22.56
N ILE A 41 -76.27 -133.20 22.40
CA ILE A 41 -77.60 -132.67 22.76
C ILE A 41 -77.71 -132.45 24.26
N TYR A 42 -77.20 -133.38 25.08
CA TYR A 42 -77.24 -133.25 26.52
C TYR A 42 -76.35 -132.09 27.00
N ALA A 43 -75.11 -132.00 26.51
CA ALA A 43 -74.16 -130.97 26.92
C ALA A 43 -74.61 -129.54 26.53
N ASN A 44 -75.28 -129.37 25.39
CA ASN A 44 -75.63 -128.04 24.88
C ASN A 44 -77.07 -127.61 25.17
N HIS A 45 -77.98 -128.56 25.41
CA HIS A 45 -79.40 -128.27 25.59
C HIS A 45 -80.01 -128.89 26.86
N ASP A 46 -79.25 -129.62 27.68
CA ASP A 46 -79.71 -130.34 28.89
C ASP A 46 -80.89 -131.30 28.65
N ILE A 47 -81.12 -131.71 27.40
CA ILE A 47 -82.19 -132.64 27.01
C ILE A 47 -81.63 -134.07 26.94
N LYS A 48 -82.21 -135.00 27.71
CA LYS A 48 -81.93 -136.44 27.56
C LYS A 48 -82.71 -137.02 26.38
N ALA A 49 -82.12 -136.93 25.18
CA ALA A 49 -82.72 -137.49 23.98
C ALA A 49 -82.85 -139.03 24.07
N SER A 50 -84.03 -139.54 23.68
CA SER A 50 -84.32 -140.99 23.64
C SER A 50 -83.42 -141.67 22.61
N PRO A 51 -82.73 -142.77 22.97
CA PRO A 51 -81.91 -143.53 22.04
C PRO A 51 -82.65 -143.89 20.74
N ASN A 52 -83.89 -144.39 20.85
CA ASN A 52 -84.66 -144.83 19.69
C ASN A 52 -84.98 -143.67 18.73
N LEU A 53 -85.26 -142.48 19.26
CA LEU A 53 -85.48 -141.29 18.44
C LEU A 53 -84.22 -140.91 17.66
N VAL A 54 -83.07 -140.87 18.34
CA VAL A 54 -81.79 -140.52 17.71
C VAL A 54 -81.41 -141.54 16.63
N TYR A 55 -81.64 -142.83 16.87
CA TYR A 55 -81.34 -143.88 15.90
C TYR A 55 -82.19 -143.77 14.62
N GLU A 56 -83.50 -143.58 14.76
CA GLU A 56 -84.40 -143.41 13.61
C GLU A 56 -84.09 -142.14 12.81
N GLU A 57 -83.75 -141.03 13.48
CA GLU A 57 -83.40 -139.79 12.79
C GLU A 57 -82.00 -139.84 12.14
N ILE A 58 -81.01 -140.55 12.72
CA ILE A 58 -79.73 -140.84 12.06
C ILE A 58 -79.95 -141.68 10.79
N LYS A 59 -80.85 -142.65 10.83
CA LYS A 59 -81.17 -143.47 9.65
C LYS A 59 -81.78 -142.62 8.52
N LYS A 60 -82.68 -141.69 8.86
CA LYS A 60 -83.22 -140.71 7.91
C LYS A 60 -82.14 -139.78 7.37
N PHE A 61 -81.28 -139.25 8.22
CA PHE A 61 -80.14 -138.41 7.84
C PHE A 61 -79.26 -139.08 6.78
N TRP A 62 -78.88 -140.35 7.00
CA TRP A 62 -78.07 -141.10 6.03
C TRP A 62 -78.80 -141.40 4.73
N SER A 63 -80.11 -141.60 4.77
CA SER A 63 -80.91 -141.76 3.55
C SER A 63 -80.95 -140.51 2.68
N GLU A 64 -80.89 -139.33 3.29
CA GLU A 64 -80.88 -138.04 2.58
C GLU A 64 -79.48 -137.66 2.06
N ILE A 65 -78.44 -137.82 2.88
CA ILE A 65 -77.09 -137.33 2.55
C ILE A 65 -76.27 -138.36 1.75
N GLY A 66 -76.51 -139.66 1.94
CA GLY A 66 -75.78 -140.73 1.26
C GLY A 66 -75.72 -140.56 -0.27
N PRO A 67 -76.85 -140.30 -0.96
CA PRO A 67 -76.87 -140.06 -2.41
C PRO A 67 -76.04 -138.83 -2.83
N VAL A 68 -76.07 -137.76 -2.05
CA VAL A 68 -75.35 -136.50 -2.35
C VAL A 68 -73.84 -136.69 -2.26
N LEU A 69 -73.37 -137.37 -1.21
CA LEU A 69 -71.95 -137.70 -1.06
C LEU A 69 -71.49 -138.65 -2.16
N SER A 70 -72.29 -139.67 -2.49
CA SER A 70 -71.97 -140.59 -3.58
C SER A 70 -71.89 -139.87 -4.94
N ALA A 71 -72.77 -138.89 -5.20
CA ALA A 71 -72.74 -138.10 -6.43
C ALA A 71 -71.51 -137.19 -6.51
N ARG A 72 -71.06 -136.62 -5.37
CA ARG A 72 -69.82 -135.83 -5.31
C ARG A 72 -68.59 -136.70 -5.56
N LEU A 73 -68.53 -137.88 -4.94
CA LEU A 73 -67.44 -138.84 -5.12
C LEU A 73 -67.35 -139.38 -6.56
N ARG A 74 -68.46 -139.37 -7.31
CA ARG A 74 -68.50 -139.82 -8.71
C ARG A 74 -68.10 -138.74 -9.73
N ARG A 75 -67.84 -137.49 -9.33
CA ARG A 75 -67.37 -136.47 -10.27
C ARG A 75 -65.89 -136.73 -10.60
N PRO A 76 -65.50 -136.80 -11.90
CA PRO A 76 -64.10 -136.86 -12.25
C PRO A 76 -63.40 -135.58 -11.77
N GLY A 77 -62.22 -135.74 -11.15
CA GLY A 77 -61.37 -134.61 -10.79
C GLY A 77 -60.91 -133.83 -12.02
N VAL A 78 -60.37 -132.62 -11.81
CA VAL A 78 -59.74 -131.87 -12.91
C VAL A 78 -58.57 -132.72 -13.44
N PRO A 79 -58.47 -132.97 -14.76
CA PRO A 79 -57.37 -133.75 -15.31
C PRO A 79 -56.01 -133.10 -15.04
N ASP A 80 -55.02 -133.88 -14.66
CA ASP A 80 -53.67 -133.39 -14.32
C ASP A 80 -53.05 -132.54 -15.44
N ALA A 81 -53.29 -132.90 -16.70
CA ALA A 81 -52.82 -132.14 -17.86
C ALA A 81 -53.34 -130.69 -17.92
N VAL A 82 -54.53 -130.41 -17.36
CA VAL A 82 -55.07 -129.04 -17.28
C VAL A 82 -54.38 -128.27 -16.15
N CYS A 83 -54.10 -128.93 -15.03
CA CYS A 83 -53.34 -128.33 -13.92
C CYS A 83 -51.92 -127.96 -14.38
N GLU A 84 -51.21 -128.86 -15.07
CA GLU A 84 -49.89 -128.60 -15.63
C GLU A 84 -49.88 -127.40 -16.58
N LYS A 85 -50.90 -127.27 -17.45
CA LYS A 85 -51.02 -126.12 -18.36
C LYS A 85 -51.32 -124.81 -17.64
N LEU A 86 -52.08 -124.84 -16.55
CA LEU A 86 -52.30 -123.66 -15.72
C LEU A 86 -51.00 -123.25 -15.02
N ASP A 87 -50.23 -124.20 -14.49
CA ASP A 87 -48.94 -123.95 -13.87
C ASP A 87 -47.94 -123.35 -14.88
N GLU A 88 -47.90 -123.84 -16.11
CA GLU A 88 -47.08 -123.26 -17.19
C GLU A 88 -47.46 -121.80 -17.49
N ILE A 89 -48.76 -121.48 -17.56
CA ILE A 89 -49.24 -120.11 -17.81
C ILE A 89 -48.87 -119.21 -16.63
N TRP A 90 -49.02 -119.69 -15.39
CA TRP A 90 -48.61 -118.96 -14.20
C TRP A 90 -47.11 -118.69 -14.16
N ASP A 91 -46.30 -119.67 -14.53
CA ASP A 91 -44.85 -119.53 -14.64
C ASP A 91 -44.45 -118.45 -15.67
N VAL A 92 -45.08 -118.45 -16.85
CA VAL A 92 -44.82 -117.44 -17.89
C VAL A 92 -45.24 -116.06 -17.41
N ALA A 93 -46.41 -115.93 -16.80
CA ALA A 93 -46.89 -114.66 -16.26
C ALA A 93 -45.99 -114.16 -15.13
N LEU A 94 -45.54 -115.04 -14.23
CA LEU A 94 -44.65 -114.72 -13.13
C LEU A 94 -43.29 -114.24 -13.65
N ARG A 95 -42.71 -114.94 -14.65
CA ARG A 95 -41.44 -114.54 -15.28
C ARG A 95 -41.56 -113.18 -15.97
N ALA A 96 -42.62 -112.95 -16.73
CA ALA A 96 -42.86 -111.66 -17.39
C ALA A 96 -43.00 -110.51 -16.38
N ALA A 97 -43.70 -110.75 -15.26
CA ALA A 97 -43.82 -109.76 -14.18
C ALA A 97 -42.48 -109.49 -13.49
N THR A 98 -41.68 -110.53 -13.20
CA THR A 98 -40.35 -110.36 -12.61
C THR A 98 -39.41 -109.60 -13.52
N ASP A 99 -39.44 -109.88 -14.82
CA ASP A 99 -38.58 -109.20 -15.80
C ASP A 99 -38.97 -107.73 -15.95
N SER A 100 -40.28 -107.44 -16.03
CA SER A 100 -40.79 -106.05 -16.08
C SER A 100 -40.40 -105.27 -14.82
N HIS A 101 -40.61 -105.85 -13.64
CA HIS A 101 -40.22 -105.21 -12.38
C HIS A 101 -38.71 -105.02 -12.26
N ALA A 102 -37.89 -105.94 -12.78
CA ALA A 102 -36.45 -105.77 -12.80
C ALA A 102 -36.01 -104.60 -13.69
N VAL A 103 -36.69 -104.38 -14.82
CA VAL A 103 -36.43 -103.22 -15.70
C VAL A 103 -36.85 -101.91 -15.03
N GLU A 104 -38.07 -101.85 -14.49
CA GLU A 104 -38.57 -100.67 -13.76
C GLU A 104 -37.68 -100.32 -12.57
N ARG A 105 -37.26 -101.32 -11.80
CA ARG A 105 -36.36 -101.13 -10.66
C ARG A 105 -35.02 -100.55 -11.10
N LYS A 106 -34.42 -101.06 -12.17
CA LYS A 106 -33.15 -100.51 -12.69
C LYS A 106 -33.31 -99.08 -13.19
N ALA A 107 -34.43 -98.75 -13.82
CA ALA A 107 -34.72 -97.38 -14.26
C ALA A 107 -34.84 -96.43 -13.06
N LEU A 108 -35.62 -96.82 -12.03
CA LEU A 108 -35.77 -96.03 -10.81
C LEU A 108 -34.45 -95.89 -10.02
N GLU A 109 -33.63 -96.94 -9.96
CA GLU A 109 -32.30 -96.87 -9.35
C GLU A 109 -31.37 -95.90 -10.09
N ALA A 110 -31.44 -95.88 -11.43
CA ALA A 110 -30.67 -94.93 -12.25
C ALA A 110 -31.17 -93.49 -12.08
N GLU A 111 -32.48 -93.26 -12.06
CA GLU A 111 -33.08 -91.95 -11.80
C GLU A 111 -32.74 -91.43 -10.40
N ALA A 112 -32.79 -92.30 -9.38
CA ALA A 112 -32.41 -91.95 -8.01
C ALA A 112 -30.92 -91.60 -7.93
N ALA A 113 -30.04 -92.36 -8.59
CA ALA A 113 -28.61 -92.05 -8.64
C ALA A 113 -28.36 -90.70 -9.33
N ALA A 114 -29.03 -90.43 -10.46
CA ALA A 114 -28.93 -89.15 -11.16
C ALA A 114 -29.42 -87.99 -10.30
N ALA A 115 -30.53 -88.15 -9.57
CA ALA A 115 -31.06 -87.15 -8.66
C ALA A 115 -30.10 -86.84 -7.50
N VAL A 116 -29.43 -87.85 -6.93
CA VAL A 116 -28.41 -87.64 -5.88
C VAL A 116 -27.21 -86.86 -6.43
N VAL A 117 -26.74 -87.18 -7.64
CA VAL A 117 -25.65 -86.42 -8.27
C VAL A 117 -26.06 -84.98 -8.53
N ALA A 118 -27.25 -84.76 -9.08
CA ALA A 118 -27.79 -83.42 -9.33
C ALA A 118 -27.93 -82.60 -8.02
N ALA A 119 -28.41 -83.23 -6.95
CA ALA A 119 -28.51 -82.59 -5.64
C ALA A 119 -27.14 -82.19 -5.06
N ARG A 120 -26.11 -83.03 -5.23
CA ARG A 120 -24.75 -82.69 -4.80
C ARG A 120 -24.18 -81.51 -5.57
N VAL A 121 -24.35 -81.50 -6.90
CA VAL A 121 -23.90 -80.38 -7.75
C VAL A 121 -24.63 -79.09 -7.38
N ALA A 122 -25.94 -79.15 -7.15
CA ALA A 122 -26.71 -78.00 -6.70
C ALA A 122 -26.21 -77.46 -5.34
N GLN A 123 -25.89 -78.34 -4.40
CA GLN A 123 -25.34 -77.96 -3.09
C GLN A 123 -23.95 -77.33 -3.21
N GLU A 124 -23.08 -77.85 -4.08
CA GLU A 124 -21.76 -77.25 -4.34
C GLU A 124 -21.89 -75.86 -4.99
N ASN A 125 -22.81 -75.70 -5.95
CA ASN A 125 -23.11 -74.41 -6.56
C ASN A 125 -23.69 -73.40 -5.55
N GLU A 126 -24.56 -73.84 -4.64
CA GLU A 126 -25.07 -72.99 -3.57
C GLU A 126 -23.95 -72.52 -2.63
N ARG A 127 -23.02 -73.42 -2.27
CA ARG A 127 -21.87 -73.08 -1.41
C ARG A 127 -20.94 -72.08 -2.08
N THR A 128 -20.63 -72.27 -3.36
CA THR A 128 -19.77 -71.33 -4.12
C THR A 128 -20.44 -69.97 -4.29
N ALA A 129 -21.74 -69.95 -4.60
CA ALA A 129 -22.53 -68.71 -4.67
C ALA A 129 -22.59 -67.99 -3.32
N SER A 130 -22.78 -68.73 -2.22
CA SER A 130 -22.81 -68.18 -0.86
C SER A 130 -21.45 -67.56 -0.48
N ALA A 131 -20.34 -68.26 -0.75
CA ALA A 131 -19.00 -67.74 -0.50
C ALA A 131 -18.70 -66.47 -1.31
N SER A 132 -19.12 -66.44 -2.59
CA SER A 132 -19.05 -65.26 -3.46
C SER A 132 -19.83 -64.07 -2.88
N LEU A 133 -21.09 -64.29 -2.46
CA LEU A 133 -21.92 -63.25 -1.85
C LEU A 133 -21.32 -62.72 -0.56
N GLU A 134 -20.73 -63.58 0.27
CA GLU A 134 -20.05 -63.13 1.48
C GLU A 134 -18.80 -62.30 1.18
N ALA A 135 -18.01 -62.65 0.16
CA ALA A 135 -16.87 -61.85 -0.27
C ALA A 135 -17.33 -60.46 -0.72
N GLN A 136 -18.36 -60.38 -1.56
CA GLN A 136 -18.95 -59.12 -2.00
C GLN A 136 -19.50 -58.29 -0.83
N ARG A 137 -20.13 -58.93 0.17
CA ARG A 137 -20.60 -58.24 1.38
C ARG A 137 -19.44 -57.63 2.18
N ARG A 138 -18.30 -58.32 2.29
CA ARG A 138 -17.10 -57.80 2.96
C ARG A 138 -16.51 -56.62 2.19
N GLU A 139 -16.44 -56.71 0.86
CA GLU A 139 -15.99 -55.61 0.00
C GLU A 139 -16.90 -54.38 0.12
N LEU A 140 -18.23 -54.57 0.09
CA LEU A 140 -19.19 -53.49 0.30
C LEU A 140 -19.06 -52.85 1.68
N ALA A 141 -18.84 -53.65 2.74
CA ALA A 141 -18.59 -53.11 4.07
C ALA A 141 -17.30 -52.27 4.13
N GLY A 142 -16.23 -52.72 3.45
CA GLY A 142 -14.99 -51.95 3.31
C GLY A 142 -15.21 -50.62 2.58
N LEU A 143 -15.92 -50.65 1.44
CA LEU A 143 -16.25 -49.44 0.68
C LEU A 143 -17.14 -48.46 1.46
N MET A 144 -18.05 -48.96 2.30
CA MET A 144 -18.85 -48.11 3.17
C MET A 144 -17.99 -47.43 4.25
N ALA A 145 -17.08 -48.17 4.89
CA ALA A 145 -16.15 -47.59 5.87
C ALA A 145 -15.21 -46.55 5.23
N ASP A 146 -14.71 -46.82 4.03
CA ASP A 146 -13.90 -45.86 3.28
C ASP A 146 -14.70 -44.61 2.90
N LYS A 147 -15.97 -44.78 2.48
CA LYS A 147 -16.87 -43.65 2.21
C LYS A 147 -17.11 -42.79 3.44
N GLU A 148 -17.37 -43.41 4.60
CA GLU A 148 -17.54 -42.69 5.87
C GLU A 148 -16.28 -41.89 6.20
N ARG A 149 -15.10 -42.53 6.15
CA ARG A 149 -13.81 -41.86 6.39
C ARG A 149 -13.56 -40.69 5.44
N LEU A 150 -13.85 -40.85 4.15
CA LEU A 150 -13.69 -39.78 3.16
C LEU A 150 -14.68 -38.62 3.39
N THR A 151 -15.88 -38.93 3.88
CA THR A 151 -16.88 -37.92 4.24
C THR A 151 -16.41 -37.12 5.46
N ASP A 152 -15.90 -37.78 6.50
CA ASP A 152 -15.33 -37.11 7.67
C ASP A 152 -14.13 -36.23 7.29
N GLN A 153 -13.26 -36.70 6.39
CA GLN A 153 -12.15 -35.91 5.87
C GLN A 153 -12.63 -34.68 5.08
N LEU A 154 -13.69 -34.81 4.28
CA LEU A 154 -14.27 -33.71 3.54
C LEU A 154 -14.89 -32.66 4.48
N ASP A 155 -15.58 -33.10 5.54
CA ASP A 155 -16.16 -32.22 6.54
C ASP A 155 -15.08 -31.46 7.32
N GLN A 156 -13.99 -32.14 7.69
CA GLN A 156 -12.83 -31.51 8.33
C GLN A 156 -12.20 -30.46 7.42
N VAL A 157 -11.89 -30.80 6.16
CA VAL A 157 -11.31 -29.85 5.20
C VAL A 157 -12.26 -28.67 4.95
N SER A 158 -13.57 -28.91 4.90
CA SER A 158 -14.57 -27.86 4.75
C SER A 158 -14.61 -26.92 5.96
N ALA A 159 -14.42 -27.45 7.17
CA ALA A 159 -14.27 -26.65 8.39
C ALA A 159 -12.98 -25.82 8.36
N ASP A 160 -11.86 -26.41 7.99
CA ASP A 160 -10.56 -25.73 7.88
C ASP A 160 -10.62 -24.58 6.85
N VAL A 161 -11.27 -24.80 5.69
CA VAL A 161 -11.48 -23.75 4.68
C VAL A 161 -12.31 -22.59 5.24
N ARG A 162 -13.38 -22.87 5.99
CA ARG A 162 -14.19 -21.82 6.63
C ARG A 162 -13.38 -21.05 7.67
N GLN A 163 -12.53 -21.73 8.44
CA GLN A 163 -11.65 -21.07 9.40
C GLN A 163 -10.64 -20.16 8.69
N LEU A 164 -9.95 -20.64 7.65
CA LEU A 164 -9.00 -19.84 6.87
C LEU A 164 -9.67 -18.63 6.20
N GLN A 165 -10.91 -18.78 5.72
CA GLN A 165 -11.69 -17.66 5.18
C GLN A 165 -12.00 -16.62 6.26
N ALA A 166 -12.32 -17.04 7.49
CA ALA A 166 -12.52 -16.13 8.61
C ALA A 166 -11.22 -15.41 9.00
N GLU A 167 -10.09 -16.13 9.07
CA GLU A 167 -8.78 -15.55 9.34
C GLU A 167 -8.36 -14.54 8.26
N LEU A 168 -8.60 -14.85 6.99
CA LEU A 168 -8.37 -13.91 5.88
C LEU A 168 -9.25 -12.67 5.99
N ALA A 169 -10.52 -12.82 6.34
CA ALA A 169 -11.43 -11.69 6.54
C ALA A 169 -10.96 -10.80 7.71
N GLU A 170 -10.52 -11.40 8.82
CA GLU A 170 -9.99 -10.68 9.98
C GLU A 170 -8.68 -9.93 9.63
N LEU A 171 -7.75 -10.60 8.93
CA LEU A 171 -6.50 -9.97 8.49
C LEU A 171 -6.75 -8.84 7.51
N ASN A 172 -7.71 -8.99 6.59
CA ASN A 172 -8.08 -7.93 5.66
C ASN A 172 -8.72 -6.75 6.40
N ALA A 173 -9.57 -6.99 7.41
CA ALA A 173 -10.11 -5.94 8.26
C ALA A 173 -9.00 -5.19 9.01
N LYS A 174 -8.02 -5.91 9.58
CA LYS A 174 -6.84 -5.32 10.23
C LYS A 174 -6.00 -4.48 9.27
N LEU A 175 -5.80 -4.97 8.03
CA LEU A 175 -5.08 -4.25 6.99
C LEU A 175 -5.80 -2.95 6.62
N VAL A 176 -7.12 -3.01 6.41
CA VAL A 176 -7.94 -1.83 6.12
C VAL A 176 -7.87 -0.83 7.26
N SER A 177 -8.05 -1.25 8.52
CA SER A 177 -7.95 -0.34 9.67
C SER A 177 -6.55 0.28 9.80
N SER A 178 -5.49 -0.51 9.59
CA SER A 178 -4.11 -0.01 9.64
C SER A 178 -3.82 0.97 8.50
N SER A 179 -4.37 0.73 7.32
CA SER A 179 -4.21 1.63 6.18
C SER A 179 -4.97 2.95 6.40
N GLN A 180 -6.14 2.90 7.04
CA GLN A 180 -6.92 4.08 7.41
C GLN A 180 -6.16 4.92 8.44
N SER A 181 -5.65 4.30 9.51
CA SER A 181 -4.86 5.01 10.53
C SER A 181 -3.58 5.62 9.92
N HIS A 182 -2.93 4.91 9.00
CA HIS A 182 -1.74 5.45 8.33
C HIS A 182 -2.08 6.64 7.41
N ASN A 183 -3.17 6.55 6.65
CA ASN A 183 -3.64 7.65 5.82
C ASN A 183 -4.07 8.88 6.65
N GLU A 184 -4.69 8.68 7.81
CA GLU A 184 -4.99 9.75 8.75
C GLU A 184 -3.72 10.42 9.28
N GLU A 185 -2.70 9.64 9.63
CA GLU A 185 -1.42 10.18 10.09
C GLU A 185 -0.69 10.95 8.98
N ILE A 186 -0.69 10.43 7.74
CA ILE A 186 -0.17 11.17 6.58
C ILE A 186 -0.88 12.51 6.43
N LYS A 187 -2.22 12.54 6.53
CA LYS A 187 -2.98 13.80 6.45
C LYS A 187 -2.60 14.77 7.56
N ARG A 188 -2.49 14.30 8.81
CA ARG A 188 -2.04 15.13 9.94
C ARG A 188 -0.64 15.71 9.70
N LEU A 189 0.30 14.89 9.24
CA LEU A 189 1.65 15.35 8.92
C LEU A 189 1.65 16.37 7.78
N GLN A 190 0.84 16.16 6.74
CA GLN A 190 0.67 17.11 5.65
C GLN A 190 0.11 18.44 6.14
N GLU A 191 -0.91 18.43 7.01
CA GLU A 191 -1.48 19.65 7.62
C GLU A 191 -0.45 20.39 8.48
N VAL A 192 0.32 19.67 9.31
CA VAL A 192 1.40 20.25 10.13
C VAL A 192 2.49 20.86 9.24
N HIS A 193 2.92 20.14 8.20
CA HIS A 193 3.92 20.62 7.25
C HIS A 193 3.41 21.85 6.49
N HIS A 194 2.16 21.84 6.05
CA HIS A 194 1.54 22.99 5.37
C HIS A 194 1.51 24.21 6.30
N GLY A 195 1.03 24.06 7.54
CA GLY A 195 1.02 25.14 8.52
C GLY A 195 2.42 25.61 8.95
N ALA A 196 3.46 24.76 8.86
CA ALA A 196 4.84 25.19 9.05
C ALA A 196 5.36 26.02 7.86
N ILE A 197 5.02 25.61 6.63
CA ILE A 197 5.33 26.36 5.40
C ILE A 197 4.65 27.72 5.41
N GLU A 198 3.35 27.78 5.75
CA GLU A 198 2.61 29.05 5.84
C GLU A 198 3.25 29.99 6.86
N ARG A 199 3.54 29.51 8.08
CA ARG A 199 4.24 30.31 9.09
C ARG A 199 5.61 30.80 8.62
N ALA A 200 6.39 29.96 7.95
CA ALA A 200 7.67 30.37 7.38
C ALA A 200 7.49 31.42 6.27
N GLN A 201 6.50 31.27 5.41
CA GLN A 201 6.17 32.26 4.37
C GLN A 201 5.71 33.59 4.96
N GLU A 202 4.89 33.57 6.01
CA GLU A 202 4.47 34.77 6.74
C GLU A 202 5.66 35.47 7.40
N MET A 203 6.54 34.71 8.07
CA MET A 203 7.77 35.26 8.65
C MET A 203 8.66 35.89 7.57
N HIS A 204 8.89 35.20 6.45
CA HIS A 204 9.66 35.75 5.34
C HIS A 204 9.00 36.98 4.71
N ARG A 205 7.67 37.01 4.58
CA ARG A 205 6.95 38.20 4.11
C ARG A 205 7.14 39.37 5.08
N GLY A 206 6.99 39.15 6.38
CA GLY A 206 7.23 40.17 7.40
C GLY A 206 8.68 40.69 7.40
N GLU A 207 9.67 39.80 7.20
CA GLU A 207 11.07 40.19 7.03
C GLU A 207 11.29 41.03 5.76
N LEU A 208 10.69 40.64 4.64
CA LEU A 208 10.76 41.40 3.39
C LEU A 208 10.11 42.78 3.53
N GLU A 209 8.94 42.88 4.17
CA GLU A 209 8.27 44.15 4.47
C GLU A 209 9.15 45.04 5.36
N ARG A 210 9.74 44.49 6.42
CA ARG A 210 10.68 45.21 7.29
C ARG A 210 11.90 45.71 6.51
N LEU A 211 12.50 44.88 5.65
CA LEU A 211 13.65 45.27 4.82
C LEU A 211 13.26 46.35 3.81
N GLN A 212 12.06 46.26 3.21
CA GLN A 212 11.54 47.30 2.33
C GLN A 212 11.31 48.62 3.06
N GLU A 213 10.77 48.60 4.28
CA GLU A 213 10.64 49.79 5.12
C GLU A 213 11.99 50.39 5.49
N GLN A 214 12.98 49.55 5.85
CA GLN A 214 14.34 50.00 6.11
C GLN A 214 15.00 50.64 4.88
N LEU A 215 14.80 50.06 3.68
CA LEU A 215 15.27 50.64 2.42
C LEU A 215 14.56 51.96 2.11
N LYS A 216 13.25 52.06 2.30
CA LYS A 216 12.51 53.32 2.14
C LYS A 216 13.02 54.38 3.11
N ALA A 217 13.21 54.03 4.39
CA ALA A 217 13.75 54.93 5.38
C ALA A 217 15.18 55.39 5.02
N ALA A 218 16.04 54.46 4.59
CA ALA A 218 17.38 54.78 4.11
C ALA A 218 17.36 55.71 2.89
N ASN A 219 16.49 55.46 1.91
CA ASN A 219 16.31 56.32 0.75
C ASN A 219 15.82 57.73 1.15
N THR A 220 14.85 57.83 2.06
CA THR A 220 14.43 59.15 2.56
C THR A 220 15.55 59.86 3.33
N ALA A 221 16.39 59.12 4.05
CA ALA A 221 17.56 59.68 4.74
C ALA A 221 18.63 60.16 3.75
N THR A 222 18.86 59.42 2.65
CA THR A 222 19.80 59.85 1.60
C THR A 222 19.25 61.03 0.80
N GLU A 223 17.96 61.03 0.44
CA GLU A 223 17.30 62.17 -0.21
C GLU A 223 17.35 63.43 0.65
N THR A 224 17.05 63.32 1.96
CA THR A 224 17.16 64.46 2.88
C THR A 224 18.61 64.91 3.08
N ALA A 225 19.58 64.00 3.08
CA ALA A 225 21.00 64.34 3.12
C ALA A 225 21.45 65.03 1.83
N GLN A 226 20.99 64.57 0.66
CA GLN A 226 21.24 65.20 -0.64
C GLN A 226 20.64 66.60 -0.70
N ALA A 227 19.38 66.78 -0.28
CA ALA A 227 18.75 68.10 -0.22
C ALA A 227 19.50 69.06 0.73
N LYS A 228 19.99 68.56 1.88
CA LYS A 228 20.85 69.34 2.79
C LYS A 228 22.21 69.69 2.15
N ALA A 229 22.82 68.77 1.41
CA ALA A 229 24.06 69.02 0.71
C ALA A 229 23.89 70.04 -0.44
N GLU A 230 22.80 69.95 -1.21
CA GLU A 230 22.47 70.90 -2.26
C GLU A 230 22.17 72.30 -1.70
N THR A 231 21.38 72.39 -0.63
CA THR A 231 21.13 73.68 0.04
C THR A 231 22.41 74.29 0.61
N ALA A 232 23.30 73.47 1.20
CA ALA A 232 24.63 73.93 1.62
C ALA A 232 25.51 74.38 0.45
N ARG A 233 25.46 73.67 -0.70
CA ARG A 233 26.19 74.05 -1.92
C ARG A 233 25.70 75.38 -2.47
N VAL A 234 24.39 75.58 -2.59
CA VAL A 234 23.79 76.85 -3.04
C VAL A 234 24.13 77.99 -2.09
N ALA A 235 24.08 77.75 -0.77
CA ALA A 235 24.50 78.76 0.20
C ALA A 235 25.99 79.12 0.04
N ALA A 236 26.87 78.14 -0.17
CA ALA A 236 28.28 78.37 -0.41
C ALA A 236 28.54 79.14 -1.72
N GLU A 237 27.85 78.79 -2.82
CA GLU A 237 27.91 79.52 -4.09
C GLU A 237 27.47 80.98 -3.92
N GLN A 238 26.38 81.24 -3.21
CA GLN A 238 25.92 82.60 -2.91
C GLN A 238 26.90 83.38 -2.02
N HIS A 239 27.55 82.72 -1.06
CA HIS A 239 28.60 83.34 -0.25
C HIS A 239 29.82 83.69 -1.10
N LEU A 240 30.24 82.79 -2.00
CA LEU A 240 31.34 83.05 -2.94
C LEU A 240 31.02 84.25 -3.85
N GLU A 241 29.84 84.28 -4.46
CA GLU A 241 29.40 85.39 -5.32
C GLU A 241 29.36 86.72 -4.55
N LYS A 242 28.89 86.72 -3.29
CA LYS A 242 28.94 87.91 -2.43
C LYS A 242 30.37 88.35 -2.14
N THR A 243 31.28 87.41 -1.86
CA THR A 243 32.70 87.74 -1.61
C THR A 243 33.40 88.26 -2.86
N GLU A 244 33.13 87.69 -4.04
CA GLU A 244 33.66 88.16 -5.32
C GLU A 244 33.19 89.58 -5.63
N ASN A 245 31.89 89.86 -5.46
CA ASN A 245 31.33 91.19 -5.65
C ASN A 245 31.92 92.23 -4.67
N HIS A 246 32.14 91.86 -3.40
CA HIS A 246 32.78 92.73 -2.42
C HIS A 246 34.24 93.06 -2.80
N LEU A 247 35.01 92.04 -3.20
CA LEU A 247 36.39 92.22 -3.66
C LEU A 247 36.47 93.08 -4.93
N MET A 248 35.53 92.92 -5.86
CA MET A 248 35.46 93.75 -7.06
C MET A 248 35.18 95.22 -6.73
N MET A 249 34.29 95.50 -5.77
CA MET A 249 34.03 96.88 -5.31
C MET A 249 35.23 97.48 -4.59
N GLU A 250 35.87 96.74 -3.67
CA GLU A 250 37.03 97.24 -2.93
C GLU A 250 38.24 97.48 -3.86
N THR A 251 38.47 96.60 -4.85
CA THR A 251 39.53 96.82 -5.85
C THR A 251 39.25 98.00 -6.77
N ALA A 252 37.99 98.29 -7.10
CA ALA A 252 37.62 99.49 -7.84
C ALA A 252 37.85 100.77 -7.02
N ARG A 253 37.43 100.76 -5.75
CA ARG A 253 37.63 101.88 -4.81
C ARG A 253 39.12 102.21 -4.62
N VAL A 254 39.95 101.20 -4.33
CA VAL A 254 41.40 101.39 -4.13
C VAL A 254 42.06 101.95 -5.39
N ARG A 255 41.65 101.51 -6.58
CA ARG A 255 42.16 102.02 -7.85
C ARG A 255 41.84 103.51 -8.05
N ASP A 256 40.62 103.93 -7.73
CA ASP A 256 40.19 105.32 -7.91
C ASP A 256 40.84 106.25 -6.87
N ASP A 257 41.03 105.78 -5.63
CA ASP A 257 41.76 106.52 -4.59
C ASP A 257 43.23 106.74 -4.96
N GLU A 258 43.91 105.73 -5.54
CA GLU A 258 45.29 105.87 -6.01
C GLU A 258 45.40 106.79 -7.23
N ARG A 259 44.43 106.75 -8.16
CA ARG A 259 44.37 107.71 -9.29
C ARG A 259 44.24 109.16 -8.79
N ALA A 260 43.35 109.40 -7.83
CA ALA A 260 43.16 110.74 -7.26
C ALA A 260 44.43 111.29 -6.57
N LYS A 261 45.23 110.42 -5.93
CA LYS A 261 46.53 110.81 -5.35
C LYS A 261 47.55 111.15 -6.44
N THR A 262 47.65 110.35 -7.51
CA THR A 262 48.57 110.62 -8.62
C THR A 262 48.28 111.93 -9.34
N GLU A 263 47.01 112.31 -9.53
CA GLU A 263 46.63 113.59 -10.14
C GLU A 263 46.98 114.81 -9.28
N ARG A 264 46.88 114.70 -7.94
CA ARG A 264 47.29 115.78 -7.02
C ARG A 264 48.79 116.03 -7.08
N VAL A 265 49.59 114.97 -7.00
CA VAL A 265 51.05 115.06 -7.05
C VAL A 265 51.51 115.63 -8.41
N SER A 266 50.84 115.26 -9.50
CA SER A 266 51.14 115.81 -10.84
C SER A 266 50.91 117.33 -10.93
N LYS A 267 49.85 117.86 -10.30
CA LYS A 267 49.56 119.30 -10.27
C LYS A 267 50.55 120.09 -9.41
N GLU A 268 50.97 119.54 -8.27
CA GLU A 268 51.99 120.16 -7.39
C GLU A 268 53.36 120.23 -8.08
N LEU A 269 53.73 119.19 -8.86
CA LEU A 269 54.96 119.18 -9.65
C LEU A 269 54.95 120.26 -10.75
N GLN A 270 53.84 120.46 -11.45
CA GLN A 270 53.72 121.53 -12.46
C GLN A 270 53.84 122.94 -11.87
N GLN A 271 53.29 123.16 -10.67
CA GLN A 271 53.37 124.45 -9.96
C GLN A 271 54.81 124.76 -9.49
N SER A 272 55.54 123.74 -8.99
CA SER A 272 56.95 123.93 -8.59
C SER A 272 57.86 124.24 -9.78
N LEU A 273 57.65 123.60 -10.94
CA LEU A 273 58.43 123.88 -12.16
C LEU A 273 58.22 125.31 -12.69
N THR A 274 56.98 125.82 -12.64
CA THR A 274 56.68 127.20 -13.06
C THR A 274 57.29 128.25 -12.12
N LEU A 275 57.38 127.95 -10.82
CA LEU A 275 58.03 128.83 -9.84
C LEU A 275 59.55 128.93 -10.06
N ILE A 276 60.18 127.81 -10.43
CA ILE A 276 61.63 127.74 -10.72
C ILE A 276 61.99 128.59 -11.95
N ASP A 277 61.18 128.56 -13.01
CA ASP A 277 61.42 129.38 -14.20
C ASP A 277 61.26 130.88 -13.94
N GLN A 278 60.31 131.28 -13.09
CA GLN A 278 60.15 132.69 -12.68
C GLN A 278 61.38 133.21 -11.91
N LEU A 279 61.93 132.41 -10.98
CA LEU A 279 63.14 132.77 -10.23
C LEU A 279 64.38 132.84 -11.13
N ARG A 280 64.44 132.00 -12.18
CA ARG A 280 65.54 132.00 -13.15
C ARG A 280 65.60 133.29 -13.97
N ILE A 281 64.45 133.82 -14.38
CA ILE A 281 64.32 135.09 -15.13
C ILE A 281 64.65 136.30 -14.23
N GLN A 282 64.21 136.30 -12.97
CA GLN A 282 64.53 137.37 -12.02
C GLN A 282 66.03 137.44 -11.72
N ARG A 283 66.70 136.28 -11.63
CA ARG A 283 68.16 136.23 -11.42
C ARG A 283 68.94 136.79 -12.61
N SER A 284 68.50 136.56 -13.86
CA SER A 284 69.22 137.10 -15.03
C SER A 284 69.12 138.63 -15.12
N LYS A 285 67.96 139.20 -14.80
CA LYS A 285 67.78 140.67 -14.74
C LYS A 285 68.67 141.32 -13.68
N ALA A 286 68.76 140.72 -12.49
CA ALA A 286 69.61 141.23 -11.42
C ALA A 286 71.12 141.17 -11.75
N THR A 287 71.56 140.18 -12.54
CA THR A 287 72.96 140.09 -12.98
C THR A 287 73.32 141.13 -14.05
N ASP A 288 72.41 141.45 -14.95
CA ASP A 288 72.64 142.44 -16.01
C ASP A 288 72.70 143.87 -15.42
N GLU A 289 71.81 144.20 -14.48
CA GLU A 289 71.81 145.49 -13.78
C GLU A 289 73.08 145.70 -12.92
N ALA A 290 73.62 144.63 -12.32
CA ALA A 290 74.87 144.68 -11.57
C ALA A 290 76.11 144.91 -12.46
N ALA A 291 76.08 144.44 -13.70
CA ALA A 291 77.17 144.64 -14.67
C ALA A 291 77.21 146.09 -15.18
N GLU A 292 76.06 146.70 -15.47
CA GLU A 292 75.98 148.12 -15.87
C GLU A 292 76.48 149.08 -14.78
N MET A 293 76.15 148.81 -13.51
CA MET A 293 76.57 149.68 -12.40
C MET A 293 78.07 149.59 -12.10
N ARG A 294 78.70 148.44 -12.36
CA ARG A 294 80.17 148.29 -12.25
C ARG A 294 80.92 149.07 -13.34
N GLY A 295 80.45 149.00 -14.58
CA GLY A 295 81.07 149.75 -15.69
C GLY A 295 81.04 151.26 -15.50
N ARG A 296 79.94 151.80 -14.93
CA ARG A 296 79.84 153.25 -14.59
C ARG A 296 80.78 153.66 -13.46
N LEU A 297 81.08 152.76 -12.53
CA LEU A 297 81.95 153.03 -11.38
C LEU A 297 83.44 153.00 -11.76
N GLU A 298 83.83 152.10 -12.67
CA GLU A 298 85.20 152.03 -13.19
C GLU A 298 85.55 153.25 -14.07
N ALA A 299 84.60 153.71 -14.91
CA ALA A 299 84.79 154.90 -15.75
C ALA A 299 84.96 156.18 -14.93
N THR A 300 84.24 156.32 -13.81
CA THR A 300 84.34 157.48 -12.91
C THR A 300 85.62 157.46 -12.07
N GLN A 301 86.09 156.28 -11.65
CA GLN A 301 87.39 156.13 -10.95
C GLN A 301 88.59 156.47 -11.84
N GLN A 302 88.55 156.13 -13.13
CA GLN A 302 89.61 156.50 -14.07
C GLN A 302 89.65 158.02 -14.34
N GLY A 303 88.49 158.68 -14.44
CA GLY A 303 88.40 160.13 -14.57
C GLY A 303 88.96 160.89 -13.35
N LEU A 304 88.73 160.36 -12.15
CA LEU A 304 89.20 160.97 -10.90
C LEU A 304 90.73 160.90 -10.76
N ARG A 305 91.34 159.77 -11.13
CA ARG A 305 92.81 159.61 -11.15
C ARG A 305 93.51 160.53 -12.15
N ALA A 306 92.91 160.77 -13.32
CA ALA A 306 93.47 161.67 -14.32
C ALA A 306 93.49 163.14 -13.86
N LEU A 307 92.43 163.58 -13.17
CA LEU A 307 92.33 164.94 -12.61
C LEU A 307 93.25 165.15 -11.41
N GLU A 308 93.48 164.13 -10.59
CA GLU A 308 94.44 164.17 -9.48
C GLU A 308 95.90 164.28 -9.96
N ALA A 309 96.24 163.63 -11.08
CA ALA A 309 97.58 163.71 -11.67
C ALA A 309 97.90 165.11 -12.22
N GLN A 310 96.96 165.73 -12.96
CA GLN A 310 97.16 167.09 -13.50
C GLN A 310 97.26 168.16 -12.40
N ASN A 311 96.56 167.97 -11.28
CA ASN A 311 96.61 168.89 -10.14
C ASN A 311 97.93 168.80 -9.33
N LYS A 312 98.70 167.72 -9.48
CA LYS A 312 100.06 167.61 -8.91
C LYS A 312 101.08 168.31 -9.79
N GLU A 313 101.04 168.08 -11.11
CA GLU A 313 101.93 168.76 -12.07
C GLU A 313 101.80 170.28 -12.01
N LEU A 314 100.58 170.81 -11.93
CA LEU A 314 100.35 172.26 -11.84
C LEU A 314 100.88 172.88 -10.53
N ARG A 315 100.91 172.11 -9.44
CA ARG A 315 101.46 172.57 -8.15
C ARG A 315 102.99 172.59 -8.16
N GLU A 316 103.61 171.57 -8.75
CA GLU A 316 105.06 171.45 -8.87
C GLU A 316 105.67 172.52 -9.79
N LEU A 317 104.98 172.86 -10.88
CA LEU A 317 105.33 173.98 -11.76
C LEU A 317 105.21 175.35 -11.07
N ASN A 318 104.22 175.52 -10.20
CA ASN A 318 104.05 176.78 -9.46
C ASN A 318 105.14 176.96 -8.40
N THR A 319 105.54 175.88 -7.72
CA THR A 319 106.62 175.92 -6.72
C THR A 319 107.97 176.22 -7.34
N THR A 320 108.26 175.67 -8.52
CA THR A 320 109.53 175.89 -9.23
C THR A 320 109.67 177.33 -9.76
N LEU A 321 108.57 177.94 -10.21
CA LEU A 321 108.55 179.35 -10.60
C LEU A 321 108.70 180.30 -9.40
N GLN A 322 108.16 179.95 -8.22
CA GLN A 322 108.31 180.77 -7.00
C GLN A 322 109.73 180.72 -6.43
N THR A 323 110.43 179.59 -6.51
CA THR A 323 111.83 179.49 -6.05
C THR A 323 112.80 180.26 -6.95
N ALA A 324 112.61 180.24 -8.27
CA ALA A 324 113.48 180.94 -9.21
C ALA A 324 113.41 182.48 -9.07
N LEU A 325 112.27 183.03 -8.65
CA LEU A 325 112.10 184.47 -8.42
C LEU A 325 112.77 184.97 -7.14
N LEU A 326 112.98 184.11 -6.14
CA LEU A 326 113.55 184.50 -4.85
C LEU A 326 115.08 184.44 -4.82
N GLU A 327 115.70 183.58 -5.62
CA GLU A 327 117.16 183.47 -5.68
C GLU A 327 117.80 184.61 -6.50
N GLY A 328 117.14 185.08 -7.58
CA GLY A 328 117.67 186.21 -8.37
C GLY A 328 117.70 187.57 -7.64
N LEU A 329 116.87 187.75 -6.61
CA LEU A 329 116.82 189.00 -5.83
C LEU A 329 117.84 189.07 -4.69
N ARG A 330 118.48 187.95 -4.32
CA ARG A 330 119.40 187.89 -3.17
C ARG A 330 120.85 188.22 -3.51
N ASP A 331 121.27 188.01 -4.76
CA ASP A 331 122.64 188.32 -5.20
C ASP A 331 122.87 189.83 -5.50
N ALA A 332 121.82 190.66 -5.40
CA ALA A 332 121.92 192.10 -5.62
C ALA A 332 122.28 192.93 -4.37
N LYS A 333 122.45 192.36 -3.16
CA LYS A 333 122.43 193.20 -1.94
C LYS A 333 123.36 192.90 -0.76
N ALA A 334 124.46 192.15 -0.90
CA ALA A 334 125.40 192.00 0.22
C ALA A 334 126.86 191.72 -0.18
N GLY A 335 127.44 192.62 -0.98
CA GLY A 335 128.89 192.72 -1.20
C GLY A 335 129.41 194.16 -1.11
N SER A 336 128.58 195.11 -0.66
CA SER A 336 129.03 196.44 -0.23
C SER A 336 129.49 196.36 1.23
N LEU A 337 130.82 196.39 1.39
CA LEU A 337 131.60 197.13 2.40
C LEU A 337 131.20 196.95 3.89
N ALA A 338 132.04 196.33 4.72
CA ALA A 338 133.34 196.83 5.24
C ALA A 338 133.20 197.68 6.51
N ALA A 339 134.30 197.67 7.30
CA ALA A 339 134.67 198.65 8.33
C ALA A 339 133.81 198.64 9.62
N ASP A 340 134.34 198.75 10.83
CA ASP A 340 135.70 198.95 11.35
C ASP A 340 135.71 198.51 12.83
N GLU A 341 136.74 197.74 13.21
CA GLU A 341 137.74 198.07 14.26
C GLU A 341 139.04 197.34 13.93
#